data_AF-A0A382X1F2-F1
#
_entry.id   AF-A0A382X1F2-F1
#
_cell.length_a   1.000
_cell.length_b   1.000
_cell.length_c   1.000
_cell.angle_alpha   90.00
_cell.angle_beta   90.00
_cell.angle_gamma   90.00
#
_symmetry.space_group_name_H-M   'P 1'
#
loop_
_entity.id
_entity.type
_entity.pdbx_description
1 polymer ?
#
loop_
_entity_poly.entity_id
_entity_poly.type
_entity_poly.pdbx_seq_one_letter_code
_entity_poly.pdbx_strand_id
1 'polypeptide(L)'
;MKILITIFSLAFIFSACTEESRNQMFKQADNLLGKDLRVSYVADNGKIVKSWTVRDGKVTSEKDSGGNAIGYYYFWSNETGYVQIPVMRTIIEEIKQ
;
A
#
# COMPACT_ATOMS: atom_id res chain seq x y z
N MET A 1 -35.23 30.59 0.71
CA MET A 1 -34.07 31.19 1.44
C MET A 1 -33.36 30.18 2.35
N LYS A 2 -34.04 29.47 3.25
CA LYS A 2 -33.39 28.47 4.14
C LYS A 2 -32.56 27.41 3.40
N ILE A 3 -33.10 26.79 2.35
CA ILE A 3 -32.40 25.76 1.54
C ILE A 3 -31.13 26.33 0.89
N LEU A 4 -31.17 27.57 0.39
CA LEU A 4 -30.03 28.21 -0.25
C LEU A 4 -28.90 28.48 0.77
N ILE A 5 -29.27 28.91 1.98
CA ILE A 5 -28.33 29.10 3.09
C ILE A 5 -27.72 27.76 3.50
N THR A 6 -28.51 26.69 3.60
CA THR A 6 -28.01 25.35 3.92
C THR A 6 -27.01 24.84 2.87
N ILE A 7 -27.30 25.03 1.58
CA ILE A 7 -26.39 24.64 0.49
C ILE A 7 -25.09 25.46 0.53
N PHE A 8 -25.19 26.77 0.79
CA PHE A 8 -24.03 27.65 0.86
C PHE A 8 -23.15 27.34 2.07
N SER A 9 -23.75 27.05 3.23
CA SER A 9 -23.05 26.60 4.43
C SER A 9 -22.34 25.27 4.21
N LEU A 10 -22.97 24.34 3.47
CA LEU A 10 -22.37 23.05 3.15
C LEU A 10 -21.18 23.19 2.19
N ALA A 11 -21.30 24.06 1.17
CA ALA A 11 -20.22 24.34 0.23
C ALA A 11 -18.98 24.95 0.92
N PHE A 12 -19.19 25.79 1.94
CA PHE A 12 -18.09 26.40 2.73
C PHE A 12 -17.32 25.37 3.59
N ILE A 13 -17.99 24.30 4.03
CA ILE A 13 -17.35 23.21 4.78
C ILE A 13 -16.48 22.36 3.84
N PHE A 14 -16.91 22.15 2.60
CA PHE A 14 -16.14 21.38 1.61
C PHE A 14 -14.94 22.15 1.03
N SER A 15 -14.96 23.48 0.98
CA SER A 15 -13.83 24.29 0.49
C SER A 15 -12.69 24.46 1.51
N ALA A 16 -12.92 24.11 2.78
CA ALA A 16 -11.91 24.19 3.84
C ALA A 16 -11.00 22.95 3.92
N CYS A 17 -11.21 21.93 3.08
CA CYS A 17 -10.33 20.77 3.03
C CYS A 17 -9.03 21.15 2.30
N THR A 18 -7.93 21.27 3.06
CA THR A 18 -6.62 21.55 2.48
C THR A 18 -6.14 20.37 1.63
N GLU A 19 -5.24 20.66 0.69
CA GLU A 19 -4.53 19.63 -0.10
C GLU A 19 -3.86 18.58 0.80
N GLU A 20 -3.33 19.01 1.95
CA GLU A 20 -2.70 18.12 2.93
C GLU A 20 -3.70 17.20 3.62
N SER A 21 -4.82 17.74 4.13
CA SER A 21 -5.87 16.93 4.77
C SER A 21 -6.46 15.91 3.78
N ARG A 22 -6.67 16.32 2.53
CA ARG A 22 -7.13 15.42 1.46
C ARG A 22 -6.12 14.29 1.22
N ASN A 23 -4.84 14.60 1.12
CA ASN A 23 -3.79 13.59 0.94
C ASN A 23 -3.68 12.63 2.14
N GLN A 24 -3.83 13.12 3.36
CA GLN A 24 -3.84 12.27 4.56
C GLN A 24 -5.03 11.31 4.54
N MET A 25 -6.22 11.78 4.18
CA MET A 25 -7.41 10.94 4.04
C MET A 25 -7.21 9.83 3.00
N PHE A 26 -6.65 10.16 1.83
CA PHE A 26 -6.37 9.14 0.80
C PHE A 26 -5.35 8.10 1.26
N LYS A 27 -4.29 8.50 1.97
CA LYS A 27 -3.33 7.55 2.55
C LYS A 27 -3.98 6.61 3.58
N GLN A 28 -4.88 7.13 4.40
CA GLN A 28 -5.62 6.32 5.39
C GLN A 28 -6.59 5.36 4.71
N ALA A 29 -7.29 5.81 3.67
CA ALA A 29 -8.18 4.96 2.89
C ALA A 29 -7.40 3.86 2.15
N ASP A 30 -6.25 4.20 1.55
CA ASP A 30 -5.35 3.24 0.90
C ASP A 30 -4.83 2.19 1.89
N ASN A 31 -4.41 2.62 3.08
CA ASN A 31 -3.98 1.68 4.11
C ASN A 31 -5.13 0.76 4.57
N LEU A 32 -6.33 1.31 4.81
CA LEU A 32 -7.48 0.54 5.28
C LEU A 32 -8.02 -0.45 4.22
N LEU A 33 -8.03 -0.05 2.96
CA LEU A 33 -8.52 -0.85 1.83
C LEU A 33 -7.43 -1.73 1.22
N GLY A 34 -6.19 -1.53 1.65
CA GLY A 34 -5.02 -2.30 1.23
C GLY A 34 -5.24 -3.78 1.51
N LYS A 35 -4.87 -4.61 0.54
CA LYS A 35 -4.98 -6.06 0.67
C LYS A 35 -3.83 -6.59 1.51
N ASP A 36 -4.11 -7.51 2.42
CA ASP A 36 -3.04 -8.20 3.11
C ASP A 36 -2.30 -9.12 2.14
N LEU A 37 -0.98 -9.08 2.19
CA LEU A 37 -0.13 -9.85 1.29
C LEU A 37 0.71 -10.85 2.07
N ARG A 38 0.91 -12.01 1.48
CA ARG A 38 1.97 -12.94 1.83
C ARG A 38 3.11 -12.75 0.86
N VAL A 39 4.26 -12.35 1.37
CA VAL A 39 5.49 -12.21 0.61
C VAL A 39 6.42 -13.36 0.96
N SER A 40 6.92 -14.10 -0.03
CA SER A 40 7.75 -15.30 0.20
C SER A 40 9.05 -15.24 -0.58
N TYR A 41 10.16 -15.57 0.09
CA TYR A 41 11.47 -15.74 -0.54
C TYR A 41 11.70 -17.19 -0.96
N VAL A 42 12.15 -17.37 -2.20
CA VAL A 42 12.36 -18.66 -2.85
C VAL A 42 13.87 -18.90 -3.05
N ALA A 43 14.37 -20.04 -2.57
CA ALA A 43 15.75 -20.45 -2.80
C ALA A 43 15.98 -20.96 -4.24
N ASP A 44 17.24 -21.15 -4.62
CA ASP A 44 17.65 -21.65 -5.94
C ASP A 44 17.00 -22.99 -6.34
N ASN A 45 16.66 -23.81 -5.34
CA ASN A 45 15.98 -25.09 -5.56
C ASN A 45 14.45 -24.96 -5.68
N GLY A 46 13.91 -23.75 -5.78
CA GLY A 46 12.48 -23.47 -5.90
C GLY A 46 11.70 -23.59 -4.58
N LYS A 47 12.35 -23.89 -3.47
CA LYS A 47 11.69 -24.02 -2.17
C LYS A 47 11.49 -22.65 -1.52
N ILE A 48 10.30 -22.41 -0.97
CA ILE A 48 10.04 -21.27 -0.08
C ILE A 48 10.85 -21.46 1.21
N VAL A 49 11.73 -20.51 1.51
CA VAL A 49 12.58 -20.54 2.72
C VAL A 49 11.94 -19.74 3.85
N LYS A 50 11.31 -18.62 3.50
CA LYS A 50 10.70 -17.71 4.48
C LYS A 50 9.53 -16.96 3.85
N SER A 51 8.51 -16.71 4.66
CA SER A 51 7.36 -15.89 4.30
C SER A 51 7.10 -14.83 5.36
N TRP A 52 6.51 -13.73 4.92
CA TRP A 52 6.12 -12.60 5.75
C TRP A 52 4.70 -12.18 5.43
N THR A 53 4.03 -11.66 6.45
CA THR A 53 2.72 -11.02 6.33
C THR A 53 2.92 -9.51 6.23
N VAL A 54 2.41 -8.91 5.17
CA VAL A 54 2.39 -7.47 4.96
C VAL A 54 0.94 -7.00 5.03
N ARG A 55 0.63 -6.17 6.04
CA ARG A 55 -0.68 -5.54 6.14
C ARG A 55 -0.75 -4.32 5.21
N ASP A 56 -1.95 -3.98 4.77
CA ASP A 56 -2.23 -2.79 3.96
C ASP A 56 -1.57 -2.81 2.56
N GLY A 57 -1.08 -3.97 2.11
CA GLY A 57 -0.66 -4.22 0.72
C GLY A 57 0.58 -3.47 0.21
N LYS A 58 1.29 -2.75 1.08
CA LYS A 58 2.37 -1.86 0.64
C LYS A 58 3.70 -2.60 0.48
N VAL A 59 3.96 -3.05 -0.74
CA VAL A 59 5.28 -3.55 -1.19
C VAL A 59 5.81 -2.66 -2.30
N THR A 60 6.99 -2.08 -2.11
CA THR A 60 7.60 -1.14 -3.08
C THR A 60 8.84 -1.73 -3.72
N SER A 61 9.17 -1.26 -4.92
CA SER A 61 10.41 -1.60 -5.62
C SER A 61 10.85 -0.43 -6.48
N GLU A 62 12.14 -0.39 -6.81
CA GLU A 62 12.59 0.39 -7.95
C GLU A 62 11.94 -0.16 -9.24
N LYS A 63 11.73 0.73 -10.22
CA LYS A 63 11.11 0.41 -11.51
C LYS A 63 12.08 0.73 -12.64
N ASP A 64 12.18 -0.17 -13.61
CA ASP A 64 12.87 0.13 -14.87
C ASP A 64 12.04 1.10 -15.75
N SER A 65 12.57 1.47 -16.91
CA SER A 65 11.87 2.33 -17.87
C SER A 65 10.57 1.74 -18.41
N GLY A 66 10.37 0.42 -18.27
CA GLY A 66 9.15 -0.29 -18.63
C GLY A 66 8.15 -0.45 -17.49
N GLY A 67 8.45 0.04 -16.28
CA GLY A 67 7.59 -0.12 -15.11
C GLY A 67 7.72 -1.48 -14.41
N ASN A 68 8.67 -2.33 -14.80
CA ASN A 68 8.91 -3.61 -14.14
C ASN A 68 9.68 -3.40 -12.84
N ALA A 69 9.37 -4.20 -11.82
CA ALA A 69 10.14 -4.21 -10.59
C ALA A 69 11.56 -4.71 -10.84
N ILE A 70 12.58 -3.98 -10.37
CA ILE A 70 13.98 -4.37 -10.45
C ILE A 70 14.67 -4.31 -9.09
N GLY A 71 15.76 -5.06 -8.94
CA GLY A 71 16.56 -5.10 -7.72
C GLY A 71 15.81 -5.79 -6.58
N TYR A 72 15.23 -5.00 -5.69
CA TYR A 72 14.65 -5.47 -4.42
C TYR A 72 13.21 -4.98 -4.22
N TYR A 73 12.43 -5.82 -3.54
CA TYR A 73 11.22 -5.39 -2.86
C TYR A 73 11.55 -4.93 -1.44
N TYR A 74 10.86 -3.87 -1.03
CA TYR A 74 10.93 -3.28 0.30
C TYR A 74 9.54 -3.22 0.91
N PHE A 75 9.39 -3.69 2.14
CA PHE A 75 8.11 -3.69 2.84
C PHE A 75 8.29 -3.78 4.35
N TRP A 76 7.23 -3.43 5.06
CA TRP A 76 7.15 -3.63 6.51
C TRP A 76 6.39 -4.93 6.79
N SER A 77 7.09 -5.93 7.32
CA SER A 77 6.51 -7.18 7.78
C SER A 77 5.95 -7.06 9.18
N ASN A 78 4.86 -7.76 9.46
CA ASN A 78 4.30 -7.84 10.80
C ASN A 78 5.22 -8.62 11.76
N GLU A 79 5.98 -9.59 11.23
CA GLU A 79 6.80 -10.49 12.04
C GLU A 79 8.17 -9.91 12.41
N THR A 80 8.81 -9.19 11.47
CA THR A 80 10.23 -8.79 11.61
C THR A 80 10.50 -7.32 11.38
N GLY A 81 9.47 -6.50 11.11
CA GLY A 81 9.63 -5.11 10.72
C GLY A 81 10.11 -4.97 9.28
N TYR A 82 10.99 -4.02 9.01
CA TYR A 82 11.49 -3.74 7.66
C TYR A 82 12.22 -4.94 7.03
N VAL A 83 11.84 -5.27 5.79
CA VAL A 83 12.42 -6.37 5.02
C VAL A 83 12.80 -5.89 3.62
N GLN A 84 13.95 -6.37 3.15
CA GLN A 84 14.45 -6.20 1.79
C GLN A 84 14.77 -7.57 1.19
N ILE A 85 14.17 -7.90 0.05
CA ILE A 85 14.40 -9.19 -0.65
C ILE A 85 14.48 -9.01 -2.16
N PRO A 86 15.28 -9.82 -2.88
CA PRO A 86 15.46 -9.67 -4.31
C PRO A 86 14.19 -10.00 -5.09
N VAL A 87 13.81 -9.13 -6.04
CA VAL A 87 12.58 -9.27 -6.85
C VAL A 87 12.53 -10.63 -7.55
N MET A 88 13.65 -11.06 -8.13
CA MET A 88 13.76 -12.31 -8.90
C MET A 88 13.50 -13.59 -8.09
N ARG A 89 13.45 -13.51 -6.76
CA ARG A 89 13.22 -14.66 -5.87
C ARG A 89 12.04 -14.44 -4.93
N THR A 90 11.11 -13.57 -5.32
CA THR A 90 9.99 -13.18 -4.48
C THR A 90 8.67 -13.59 -5.12
N ILE A 91 7.83 -14.26 -4.33
CA ILE A 91 6.42 -14.49 -4.65
C ILE A 91 5.59 -13.56 -3.77
N ILE A 92 4.65 -12.84 -4.37
CA ILE A 92 3.71 -11.97 -3.67
C ILE A 92 2.30 -12.47 -3.97
N GLU A 93 1.55 -12.83 -2.93
CA GLU A 93 0.19 -13.33 -3.03
C GLU A 93 -0.74 -12.52 -2.14
N GLU A 94 -1.95 -12.24 -2.60
CA GLU A 94 -3.02 -11.73 -1.75
C GLU A 94 -3.46 -12.83 -0.78
N ILE A 95 -3.56 -12.48 0.50
CA ILE A 95 -4.17 -13.34 1.52
C ILE A 95 -5.68 -13.19 1.35
N LYS A 96 -6.31 -14.19 0.71
CA LYS A 96 -7.77 -14.25 0.64
C LYS A 96 -8.35 -14.32 2.05
N GLN A 97 -9.26 -13.39 2.36
CA GLN A 97 -10.18 -13.49 3.49
C GLN A 97 -11.32 -14.46 3.17
#